data_AF-A0A1F8J284-F1
#
_entry.id   AF-A0A1F8J284-F1
#
_cell.length_a   1.000
_cell.length_b   1.000
_cell.length_c   1.000
_cell.angle_alpha   90.00
_cell.angle_beta   90.00
_cell.angle_gamma   90.00
#
_symmetry.space_group_name_H-M   'P 1'
#
loop_
_entity.id
_entity.type
_entity.pdbx_description
1 polymer ?
#
loop_
_entity_poly.entity_id
_entity_poly.type
_entity_poly.pdbx_seq_one_letter_code
_entity_poly.pdbx_strand_id
1 'polypeptide(L)'
;MKTLLFVLLSLSIPFFFKKEFRLPPICKVIPPYHADWDSTPTKEILDILQQSFSYLSSGNQTTVFISADRQYVLKLFKYNRSRFPLLHKWKNRFKKKPKDSLLTKMNKTCQAAYLGCGIAQAFTQGIYAHLNVSQGSLPQVELIFRGRKYAAVLDRYRFILQKRVTPFKEALLSARGDSAKMKRLIRSFTLLLVHRSSLNICNSDPNLGPNFGFLEEEAVELDFGNYHIIPRDPKRRIEEYDKLMDRFEEWVQKNTPEYLMDLKQLRLNTRSSYDADHESPKST
;
A
#
# COMPACT_ATOMS: atom_id res chain seq x y z
N MET A 1 -6.97 39.96 32.30
CA MET A 1 -5.64 39.54 31.78
C MET A 1 -5.54 38.04 31.44
N LYS A 2 -5.95 37.10 32.31
CA LYS A 2 -5.81 35.65 32.06
C LYS A 2 -6.61 35.13 30.85
N THR A 3 -7.79 35.70 30.59
CA THR A 3 -8.66 35.31 29.46
C THR A 3 -8.13 35.80 28.11
N LEU A 4 -7.49 36.96 28.06
CA LEU A 4 -6.90 37.54 26.84
C LEU A 4 -5.67 36.74 26.37
N LEU A 5 -4.88 36.24 27.32
CA LEU A 5 -3.70 35.40 27.04
C LEU A 5 -4.11 34.04 26.45
N PHE A 6 -5.22 33.46 26.91
CA PHE A 6 -5.72 32.16 26.43
C PHE A 6 -6.28 32.25 25.00
N VAL A 7 -6.89 33.38 24.64
CA VAL A 7 -7.41 33.65 23.30
C VAL A 7 -6.26 33.96 22.31
N LEU A 8 -5.21 34.66 22.74
CA LEU A 8 -4.01 34.88 21.90
C LEU A 8 -3.21 33.58 21.68
N LEU A 9 -3.12 32.70 22.69
CA LEU A 9 -2.55 31.36 22.54
C LEU A 9 -3.41 30.47 21.63
N SER A 10 -4.75 30.53 21.70
CA SER A 10 -5.61 29.71 20.84
C SER A 10 -5.63 30.17 19.38
N LEU A 11 -5.49 31.48 19.12
CA LEU A 11 -5.43 32.06 17.78
C LEU A 11 -4.06 31.90 17.10
N SER A 12 -2.97 31.74 17.86
CA SER A 12 -1.63 31.49 17.31
C SER A 12 -1.36 30.01 16.99
N ILE A 13 -2.06 29.07 17.64
CA ILE A 13 -1.97 27.63 17.36
C ILE A 13 -2.17 27.30 15.86
N PRO A 14 -3.25 27.73 15.17
CA PRO A 14 -3.43 27.37 13.76
C PRO A 14 -2.38 28.01 12.82
N PHE A 15 -1.71 29.10 13.21
CA PHE A 15 -0.68 29.74 12.38
C PHE A 15 0.67 29.02 12.42
N PHE A 16 1.04 28.44 13.57
CA PHE A 16 2.30 27.66 13.73
C PHE A 16 2.20 26.21 13.23
N PHE A 17 1.01 25.73 12.88
CA PHE A 17 0.79 24.37 12.36
C PHE A 17 0.58 24.31 10.84
N LYS A 18 1.06 25.29 10.06
CA LYS A 18 1.33 25.02 8.64
C LYS A 18 2.45 23.97 8.57
N LYS A 19 2.05 22.71 8.43
CA LYS A 19 2.97 21.59 8.27
C LYS A 19 3.73 21.79 6.97
N GLU A 20 4.91 22.40 7.05
CA GLU A 20 5.85 22.42 5.94
C GLU A 20 6.12 20.98 5.53
N PHE A 21 6.04 20.74 4.22
CA PHE A 21 6.45 19.47 3.69
C PHE A 21 7.95 19.33 3.87
N ARG A 22 8.33 18.18 4.43
CA ARG A 22 9.71 17.75 4.53
C ARG A 22 9.76 16.41 3.85
N LEU A 23 10.76 16.22 2.99
CA LEU A 23 11.06 14.90 2.47
C LEU A 23 11.16 13.90 3.62
N PRO A 24 10.72 12.65 3.43
CA PRO A 24 10.98 11.60 4.39
C PRO A 24 12.46 11.64 4.79
N PRO A 25 12.80 11.67 6.08
CA PRO A 25 14.19 11.71 6.48
C PRO A 25 14.88 10.44 5.99
N ILE A 26 16.06 10.59 5.40
CA ILE A 26 16.93 9.46 5.09
C ILE A 26 17.19 8.73 6.40
N CYS A 27 16.81 7.45 6.47
CA CYS A 27 16.94 6.71 7.71
C CYS A 27 18.42 6.47 7.98
N LYS A 28 18.91 6.99 9.11
CA LYS A 28 20.27 6.70 9.60
C LYS A 28 20.42 5.28 10.14
N VAL A 29 19.31 4.61 10.45
CA VAL A 29 19.32 3.19 10.83
C VAL A 29 19.19 2.42 9.54
N ILE A 30 20.23 1.66 9.20
CA ILE A 30 20.28 0.87 7.98
C ILE A 30 19.87 -0.57 8.36
N PRO A 31 18.77 -1.12 7.83
CA PRO A 31 18.45 -2.53 7.99
C PRO A 31 19.56 -3.40 7.41
N PRO A 32 19.67 -4.68 7.82
CA PRO A 32 20.63 -5.59 7.23
C PRO A 32 20.49 -5.59 5.70
N TYR A 33 21.63 -5.75 5.02
CA TYR A 33 21.62 -5.99 3.59
C TYR A 33 21.04 -7.39 3.33
N HIS A 34 20.17 -7.49 2.33
CA HIS A 34 19.58 -8.75 1.89
C HIS A 34 19.80 -8.90 0.38
N ALA A 35 20.64 -9.86 -0.03
CA ALA A 35 20.99 -10.04 -1.44
C ALA A 35 19.76 -10.28 -2.33
N ASP A 36 18.79 -11.05 -1.84
CA ASP A 36 17.54 -11.36 -2.56
C ASP A 36 16.67 -10.12 -2.83
N TRP A 37 16.92 -9.00 -2.14
CA TRP A 37 16.19 -7.75 -2.32
C TRP A 37 16.82 -6.82 -3.35
N ASP A 38 17.97 -7.17 -3.91
CA ASP A 38 18.58 -6.37 -4.96
C ASP A 38 17.76 -6.44 -6.24
N SER A 39 17.52 -5.27 -6.82
CA SER A 39 16.88 -5.14 -8.11
C SER A 39 17.65 -4.13 -8.96
N THR A 40 18.17 -4.61 -10.09
CA THR A 40 18.83 -3.75 -11.08
C THR A 40 17.76 -2.99 -11.85
N PRO A 41 17.77 -1.64 -11.84
CA PRO A 41 16.79 -0.87 -12.58
C PRO A 41 17.00 -1.10 -14.09
N THR A 42 15.93 -1.45 -14.80
CA THR A 42 15.96 -1.50 -16.27
C THR A 42 15.98 -0.08 -16.84
N LYS A 43 16.27 0.06 -18.13
CA LYS A 43 16.19 1.35 -18.83
C LYS A 43 14.81 2.00 -18.66
N GLU A 44 13.74 1.22 -18.78
CA GLU A 44 12.36 1.70 -18.60
C GLU A 44 12.13 2.27 -17.20
N ILE A 45 12.64 1.60 -16.16
CA ILE A 45 12.56 2.11 -14.78
C ILE A 45 13.33 3.43 -14.65
N LEU A 46 14.54 3.50 -15.22
CA LEU A 46 15.34 4.74 -15.19
C LEU A 46 14.64 5.88 -15.92
N ASP A 47 14.01 5.62 -17.07
CA ASP A 47 13.26 6.60 -17.85
C ASP A 47 12.04 7.13 -17.06
N ILE A 48 11.33 6.25 -16.33
CA ILE A 48 10.23 6.69 -15.44
C ILE A 48 10.78 7.55 -14.29
N LEU A 49 11.91 7.18 -13.69
CA LEU A 49 12.51 7.89 -12.56
C LEU A 49 13.17 9.23 -12.96
N GLN A 50 13.37 9.49 -14.26
CA GLN A 50 13.81 10.80 -14.77
C GLN A 50 12.68 11.84 -14.78
N GLN A 51 11.42 11.42 -14.71
CA GLN A 51 10.29 12.34 -14.64
C GLN A 51 10.27 13.12 -13.32
N SER A 52 9.63 14.29 -13.31
CA SER A 52 9.24 14.93 -12.05
C SER A 52 8.05 14.22 -11.41
N PHE A 53 8.00 14.16 -10.07
CA PHE A 53 6.90 13.56 -9.34
C PHE A 53 6.23 14.55 -8.39
N SER A 54 4.92 14.77 -8.56
CA SER A 54 4.12 15.64 -7.71
C SER A 54 3.56 14.89 -6.50
N TYR A 55 3.48 15.55 -5.35
CA TYR A 55 2.90 14.96 -4.15
C TYR A 55 1.44 14.54 -4.39
N LEU A 56 1.14 13.29 -4.07
CA LEU A 56 -0.21 12.74 -4.16
C LEU A 56 -0.83 12.56 -2.78
N SER A 57 -0.13 11.87 -1.87
CA SER A 57 -0.66 11.57 -0.54
C SER A 57 0.45 11.17 0.45
N SER A 58 0.09 10.96 1.72
CA SER A 58 0.99 10.41 2.72
C SER A 58 0.23 9.50 3.67
N GLY A 59 0.65 8.23 3.74
CA GLY A 59 0.12 7.24 4.68
C GLY A 59 0.86 7.24 6.01
N ASN A 60 0.95 6.08 6.68
CA ASN A 60 1.76 5.88 7.89
C ASN A 60 3.20 5.43 7.60
N GLN A 61 3.39 4.62 6.56
CA GLN A 61 4.68 4.04 6.18
C GLN A 61 5.31 4.69 4.95
N THR A 62 4.53 5.39 4.13
CA THR A 62 5.03 5.97 2.88
C THR A 62 4.54 7.41 2.64
N THR A 63 5.29 8.14 1.82
CA THR A 63 4.85 9.37 1.15
C THR A 63 4.79 9.07 -0.34
N VAL A 64 3.64 9.34 -0.95
CA VAL A 64 3.33 8.95 -2.32
C VAL A 64 3.38 10.17 -3.23
N PHE A 65 4.07 10.02 -4.35
CA PHE A 65 4.13 11.01 -5.41
C PHE A 65 3.69 10.38 -6.73
N ILE A 66 3.13 11.19 -7.60
CA ILE A 66 2.65 10.81 -8.93
C ILE A 66 3.57 11.40 -9.99
N SER A 67 3.96 10.58 -10.96
CA SER A 67 4.74 10.96 -12.14
C SER A 67 4.06 12.05 -12.97
N ALA A 68 4.84 12.71 -13.84
CA ALA A 68 4.35 13.79 -14.70
C ALA A 68 3.32 13.29 -15.73
N ASP A 69 3.54 12.09 -16.30
CA ASP A 69 2.59 11.41 -17.20
C ASP A 69 1.35 10.83 -16.48
N ARG A 70 1.36 10.87 -15.14
CA ARG A 70 0.33 10.38 -14.25
C ARG A 70 0.07 8.87 -14.35
N GLN A 71 0.99 8.09 -14.92
CA GLN A 71 0.89 6.64 -15.09
C GLN A 71 1.53 5.84 -13.96
N TYR A 72 2.41 6.47 -13.17
CA TYR A 72 3.16 5.82 -12.11
C TYR A 72 3.09 6.56 -10.78
N VAL A 73 3.24 5.82 -9.68
CA VAL A 73 3.41 6.37 -8.34
C VAL A 73 4.74 5.93 -7.72
N LEU A 74 5.48 6.91 -7.21
CA LEU A 74 6.70 6.72 -6.42
C LEU A 74 6.32 6.77 -4.94
N LYS A 75 6.53 5.68 -4.19
CA LYS A 75 6.25 5.62 -2.76
C LYS A 75 7.55 5.59 -1.96
N LEU A 76 7.94 6.74 -1.43
CA LEU A 76 9.11 6.84 -0.56
C LEU A 76 8.76 6.35 0.84
N PHE A 77 9.57 5.46 1.40
CA PHE A 77 9.35 4.94 2.75
C PHE A 77 9.70 5.99 3.80
N LYS A 78 8.87 6.09 4.84
CA LYS A 78 9.07 7.00 5.96
C LYS A 78 9.17 6.24 7.26
N TYR A 79 10.24 6.56 7.98
CA TYR A 79 10.55 5.96 9.26
C TYR A 79 10.46 7.05 10.31
N ASN A 80 9.22 7.32 10.71
CA ASN A 80 8.90 8.47 11.54
C ASN A 80 9.48 8.26 12.94
N ARG A 81 10.47 9.07 13.32
CA ARG A 81 10.85 9.22 14.73
C ARG A 81 9.84 10.18 15.37
N SER A 82 9.40 9.88 16.60
CA SER A 82 8.56 10.83 17.35
C SER A 82 9.27 12.18 17.40
N ARG A 83 8.58 13.26 16.97
CA ARG A 83 9.09 14.63 17.09
C ARG A 83 9.44 15.00 18.55
N PHE A 84 8.83 14.30 19.51
CA PHE A 84 9.08 14.46 20.94
C PHE A 84 9.47 13.11 21.55
N PRO A 85 10.77 12.77 21.57
CA PRO A 85 11.23 11.46 22.05
C PRO A 85 10.95 11.25 23.54
N LEU A 86 11.05 12.31 24.37
CA LEU A 86 10.77 12.26 25.80
C LEU A 86 9.29 12.02 26.11
N LEU A 87 8.39 12.78 25.49
CA LEU A 87 6.94 12.58 25.61
C LEU A 87 6.51 11.18 25.12
N HIS A 88 7.15 10.69 24.06
CA HIS A 88 6.90 9.36 23.54
C HIS A 88 7.38 8.26 24.50
N LYS A 89 8.54 8.43 25.16
CA LYS A 89 9.01 7.53 26.22
C LYS A 89 8.02 7.49 27.39
N TRP A 90 7.58 8.65 27.87
CA TRP A 90 6.62 8.74 28.98
C TRP A 90 5.27 8.07 28.66
N LYS A 91 4.66 8.38 27.50
CA LYS A 91 3.42 7.72 27.06
C LYS A 91 3.55 6.20 26.86
N ASN A 92 4.73 5.71 26.50
CA ASN A 92 4.93 4.28 26.28
C ASN A 92 5.19 3.49 27.58
N ARG A 93 5.52 4.16 28.70
CA ARG A 93 5.72 3.50 30.00
C ARG A 93 4.46 2.81 30.52
N PHE A 94 3.29 3.26 30.05
CA PHE A 94 1.98 2.73 30.43
C PHE A 94 1.39 1.72 29.43
N LYS A 95 2.14 1.30 28.40
CA LYS A 95 1.65 0.36 27.38
C LYS A 95 2.01 -1.07 27.74
N LYS A 96 1.02 -1.96 27.78
CA LYS A 96 1.15 -3.38 28.13
C LYS A 96 1.85 -4.25 27.08
N LYS A 97 2.01 -3.79 25.83
CA LYS A 97 2.69 -4.55 24.76
C LYS A 97 3.98 -3.83 24.32
N PRO A 98 5.11 -4.56 24.20
CA PRO A 98 6.32 -4.01 23.61
C PRO A 98 6.03 -3.57 22.18
N LYS A 99 6.44 -2.34 21.83
CA LYS A 99 6.37 -1.87 20.45
C LYS A 99 7.55 -2.44 19.68
N ASP A 100 7.30 -2.90 18.46
CA ASP A 100 8.35 -3.20 17.50
C ASP A 100 9.37 -2.05 17.42
N SER A 101 10.65 -2.42 17.42
CA SER A 101 11.75 -1.49 17.20
C SER A 101 11.62 -0.82 15.83
N LEU A 102 12.31 0.31 15.63
CA LEU A 102 12.33 0.97 14.32
C LEU A 102 12.88 0.02 13.24
N LEU A 103 13.96 -0.69 13.56
CA LEU A 103 14.59 -1.67 12.69
C LEU A 103 13.63 -2.80 12.30
N THR A 104 12.89 -3.35 13.27
CA THR A 104 11.90 -4.40 13.02
C THR A 104 10.80 -3.91 12.07
N LYS A 105 10.30 -2.68 12.25
CA LYS A 105 9.31 -2.09 11.35
C LYS A 105 9.87 -1.86 9.96
N MET A 106 11.10 -1.38 9.86
CA MET A 106 11.80 -1.20 8.59
C MET A 106 11.92 -2.52 7.83
N ASN A 107 12.40 -3.57 8.48
CA ASN A 107 12.53 -4.90 7.88
C ASN A 107 11.18 -5.43 7.41
N LYS A 108 10.12 -5.31 8.24
CA LYS A 108 8.76 -5.70 7.85
C LYS A 108 8.28 -4.95 6.60
N THR A 109 8.47 -3.64 6.53
CA THR A 109 8.09 -2.85 5.34
C THR A 109 8.91 -3.25 4.10
N CYS A 110 10.21 -3.51 4.24
CA CYS A 110 11.04 -3.93 3.11
C CYS A 110 10.67 -5.34 2.64
N GLN A 111 10.46 -6.28 3.56
CA GLN A 111 9.99 -7.62 3.24
C GLN A 111 8.64 -7.58 2.53
N ALA A 112 7.70 -6.79 3.03
CA ALA A 112 6.39 -6.62 2.40
C ALA A 112 6.51 -6.03 0.99
N ALA A 113 7.43 -5.10 0.78
CA ALA A 113 7.70 -4.51 -0.53
C ALA A 113 8.38 -5.48 -1.50
N TYR A 114 9.30 -6.32 -1.02
CA TYR A 114 9.90 -7.40 -1.77
C TYR A 114 8.83 -8.40 -2.24
N LEU A 115 7.96 -8.84 -1.33
CA LEU A 115 6.82 -9.70 -1.68
C LEU A 115 5.92 -9.01 -2.70
N GLY A 116 5.59 -7.75 -2.49
CA GLY A 116 4.72 -6.97 -3.35
C GLY A 116 5.25 -6.82 -4.78
N CYS A 117 6.48 -6.35 -4.94
CA CYS A 117 7.04 -6.01 -6.25
C CYS A 117 7.75 -7.17 -6.95
N GLY A 118 8.14 -8.22 -6.22
CA GLY A 118 8.76 -9.42 -6.78
C GLY A 118 7.73 -10.53 -7.00
N ILE A 119 7.18 -11.08 -5.91
CA ILE A 119 6.35 -12.29 -5.96
C ILE A 119 4.91 -11.99 -6.40
N ALA A 120 4.33 -10.91 -5.89
CA ALA A 120 2.93 -10.53 -6.09
C ALA A 120 2.74 -9.47 -7.19
N GLN A 121 3.75 -9.25 -8.03
CA GLN A 121 3.75 -8.18 -9.03
C GLN A 121 2.52 -8.21 -9.94
N ALA A 122 2.02 -9.40 -10.27
CA ALA A 122 0.86 -9.60 -11.14
C ALA A 122 -0.41 -8.85 -10.67
N PHE A 123 -0.60 -8.70 -9.36
CA PHE A 123 -1.78 -8.02 -8.80
C PHE A 123 -1.47 -6.85 -7.88
N THR A 124 -0.20 -6.58 -7.58
CA THR A 124 0.19 -5.31 -6.96
C THR A 124 0.61 -4.29 -8.01
N GLN A 125 1.02 -4.70 -9.20
CA GLN A 125 1.60 -3.82 -10.22
C GLN A 125 2.77 -2.97 -9.68
N GLY A 126 3.47 -3.48 -8.65
CA GLY A 126 4.72 -2.91 -8.13
C GLY A 126 5.86 -3.28 -9.07
N ILE A 127 6.31 -2.34 -9.89
CA ILE A 127 7.22 -2.60 -11.00
C ILE A 127 8.70 -2.50 -10.62
N TYR A 128 9.01 -1.87 -9.48
CA TYR A 128 10.39 -1.76 -8.99
C TYR A 128 10.42 -1.50 -7.48
N ALA A 129 11.42 -2.04 -6.79
CA ALA A 129 11.63 -1.84 -5.37
C ALA A 129 13.12 -1.64 -5.04
N HIS A 130 13.48 -0.44 -4.60
CA HIS A 130 14.82 -0.15 -4.11
C HIS A 130 14.83 -0.29 -2.58
N LEU A 131 15.29 -1.44 -2.09
CA LEU A 131 15.22 -1.82 -0.67
C LEU A 131 16.58 -1.83 0.02
N ASN A 132 17.65 -2.16 -0.71
CA ASN A 132 19.03 -1.93 -0.30
C ASN A 132 19.45 -0.55 -0.80
N VAL A 133 20.03 0.27 0.08
CA VAL A 133 20.57 1.57 -0.35
C VAL A 133 21.85 1.34 -1.16
N SER A 134 22.06 2.14 -2.19
CA SER A 134 23.13 1.97 -3.18
C SER A 134 23.90 3.27 -3.37
N GLN A 135 24.84 3.31 -4.31
CA GLN A 135 25.56 4.51 -4.73
C GLN A 135 25.72 4.53 -6.24
N GLY A 136 25.17 5.55 -6.90
CA GLY A 136 25.41 5.85 -8.31
C GLY A 136 24.61 5.02 -9.32
N SER A 137 23.60 4.25 -8.90
CA SER A 137 22.78 3.44 -9.81
C SER A 137 21.41 4.06 -10.11
N LEU A 138 20.97 5.05 -9.32
CA LEU A 138 19.68 5.70 -9.47
C LEU A 138 19.80 7.22 -9.63
N PRO A 139 18.86 7.85 -10.36
CA PRO A 139 18.93 9.28 -10.60
C PRO A 139 18.56 10.11 -9.37
N GLN A 140 18.88 11.40 -9.45
CA GLN A 140 18.22 12.40 -8.62
C GLN A 140 16.88 12.77 -9.26
N VAL A 141 15.79 12.59 -8.52
CA VAL A 141 14.43 12.90 -8.98
C VAL A 141 13.96 14.25 -8.45
N GLU A 142 13.21 15.00 -9.27
CA GLU A 142 12.52 16.22 -8.85
C GLU A 142 11.16 15.87 -8.22
N LEU A 143 10.98 16.23 -6.95
CA LEU A 143 9.74 16.06 -6.21
C LEU A 143 9.05 17.40 -6.02
N ILE A 144 7.76 17.48 -6.35
CA ILE A 144 6.99 18.73 -6.31
C ILE A 144 5.95 18.65 -5.19
N PHE A 145 5.98 19.60 -4.25
CA PHE A 145 4.95 19.75 -3.23
C PHE A 145 4.46 21.19 -3.17
N ARG A 146 3.17 21.41 -3.45
CA ARG A 146 2.55 22.75 -3.47
C ARG A 146 3.36 23.76 -4.29
N GLY A 147 3.78 23.35 -5.50
CA GLY A 147 4.57 24.17 -6.42
C GLY A 147 6.06 24.31 -6.07
N ARG A 148 6.51 23.85 -4.90
CA ARG A 148 7.93 23.85 -4.53
C ARG A 148 8.61 22.58 -5.01
N LYS A 149 9.81 22.73 -5.56
CA LYS A 149 10.65 21.65 -6.07
C LYS A 149 11.66 21.21 -5.00
N TYR A 150 11.85 19.91 -4.90
CA TYR A 150 12.80 19.26 -3.99
C TYR A 150 13.59 18.22 -4.76
N ALA A 151 14.91 18.22 -4.62
CA ALA A 151 15.75 17.18 -5.19
C ALA A 151 15.86 15.99 -4.23
N ALA A 152 15.61 14.76 -4.71
CA ALA A 152 15.82 13.54 -3.95
C ALA A 152 16.77 12.59 -4.69
N VAL A 153 17.94 12.34 -4.11
CA VAL A 153 18.93 11.38 -4.63
C VAL A 153 18.47 9.96 -4.27
N LEU A 154 17.89 9.23 -5.22
CA LEU A 154 17.13 8.00 -4.95
C LEU A 154 17.96 6.85 -4.37
N ASP A 155 19.27 6.80 -4.67
CA ASP A 155 20.23 5.87 -4.04
C ASP A 155 20.16 5.87 -2.50
N ARG A 156 19.76 7.00 -1.91
CA ARG A 156 19.71 7.21 -0.46
C ARG A 156 18.36 6.87 0.16
N TYR A 157 17.35 6.56 -0.64
CA TYR A 157 15.98 6.31 -0.21
C TYR A 157 15.60 4.86 -0.44
N ARG A 158 14.76 4.34 0.45
CA ARG A 158 14.00 3.12 0.16
C ARG A 158 12.66 3.50 -0.42
N PHE A 159 12.30 2.88 -1.52
CA PHE A 159 11.07 3.19 -2.22
C PHE A 159 10.61 2.04 -3.09
N ILE A 160 9.36 2.17 -3.54
CA ILE A 160 8.81 1.37 -4.61
C ILE A 160 8.25 2.28 -5.70
N LEU A 161 8.26 1.76 -6.92
CA LEU A 161 7.55 2.31 -8.06
C LEU A 161 6.42 1.35 -8.41
N GLN A 162 5.22 1.88 -8.59
CA GLN A 162 4.02 1.10 -8.89
C GLN A 162 3.25 1.80 -10.01
N LYS A 163 2.55 1.05 -10.86
CA LYS A 163 1.59 1.66 -11.78
C LYS A 163 0.49 2.38 -11.00
N ARG A 164 0.06 3.52 -11.51
CA ARG A 164 -1.10 4.24 -10.97
C ARG A 164 -2.36 3.53 -11.42
N VAL A 165 -3.33 3.46 -10.52
CA VAL A 165 -4.64 2.85 -10.77
C VAL A 165 -5.75 3.81 -10.44
N THR A 166 -6.93 3.55 -10.96
CA THR A 166 -8.17 4.21 -10.55
C THR A 166 -8.61 3.65 -9.19
N PRO A 167 -8.88 4.48 -8.17
CA PRO A 167 -9.31 4.01 -6.85
C PRO A 167 -10.54 3.09 -6.92
N PHE A 168 -10.59 2.08 -6.03
CA PHE A 168 -11.59 1.00 -6.08
C PHE A 168 -13.04 1.49 -6.24
N LYS A 169 -13.47 2.39 -5.35
CA LYS A 169 -14.85 2.90 -5.34
C LYS A 169 -15.15 3.78 -6.55
N GLU A 170 -14.17 4.55 -7.01
CA GLU A 170 -14.32 5.44 -8.16
C GLU A 170 -14.53 4.62 -9.45
N ALA A 171 -13.70 3.59 -9.65
CA ALA A 171 -13.81 2.69 -10.80
C ALA A 171 -15.19 2.01 -10.85
N LEU A 172 -15.67 1.46 -9.73
CA LEU A 172 -16.97 0.80 -9.67
C LEU A 172 -18.13 1.77 -9.90
N LEU A 173 -18.11 2.96 -9.28
CA LEU A 173 -19.15 3.97 -9.50
C LEU A 173 -19.20 4.42 -10.96
N SER A 174 -18.04 4.57 -11.62
CA SER A 174 -17.98 4.92 -13.04
C SER A 174 -18.54 3.83 -13.97
N ALA A 175 -18.53 2.56 -13.53
CA ALA A 175 -19.03 1.42 -14.28
C ALA A 175 -20.52 1.14 -14.10
N ARG A 176 -21.25 1.92 -13.28
CA ARG A 176 -22.66 1.62 -12.93
C ARG A 176 -23.58 1.51 -14.15
N GLY A 177 -23.36 2.32 -15.18
CA GLY A 177 -24.12 2.30 -16.44
C GLY A 177 -23.65 1.25 -17.45
N ASP A 178 -22.55 0.54 -17.17
CA ASP A 178 -21.97 -0.48 -18.04
C ASP A 178 -21.92 -1.82 -17.28
N SER A 179 -22.99 -2.60 -17.44
CA SER A 179 -23.16 -3.88 -16.75
C SER A 179 -22.04 -4.86 -17.05
N ALA A 180 -21.54 -4.88 -18.29
CA ALA A 180 -20.47 -5.78 -18.68
C ALA A 180 -19.15 -5.41 -17.98
N LYS A 181 -18.81 -4.12 -17.95
CA LYS A 181 -17.63 -3.62 -17.22
C LYS A 181 -17.74 -3.85 -15.72
N MET A 182 -18.88 -3.55 -15.09
CA MET A 182 -19.08 -3.79 -13.67
C MET A 182 -18.82 -5.25 -13.28
N LYS A 183 -19.37 -6.20 -14.05
CA LYS A 183 -19.15 -7.64 -13.81
C LYS A 183 -17.69 -8.04 -13.98
N ARG A 184 -16.98 -7.46 -14.95
CA ARG A 184 -15.54 -7.69 -15.13
C ARG A 184 -14.73 -7.16 -13.94
N LEU A 185 -15.02 -5.96 -13.44
CA LEU A 185 -14.36 -5.40 -12.24
C LEU A 185 -14.61 -6.26 -11.00
N ILE A 186 -15.85 -6.68 -10.75
CA ILE A 186 -16.21 -7.59 -9.65
C ILE A 186 -15.40 -8.88 -9.75
N ARG A 187 -15.40 -9.51 -10.93
CA ARG A 187 -14.68 -10.76 -11.16
C ARG A 187 -13.17 -10.61 -10.93
N SER A 188 -12.61 -9.54 -11.47
CA SER A 188 -11.20 -9.20 -11.38
C SER A 188 -10.74 -9.05 -9.92
N PHE A 189 -11.53 -8.37 -9.08
CA PHE A 189 -11.24 -8.25 -7.66
C PHE A 189 -11.29 -9.59 -6.93
N THR A 190 -12.31 -10.42 -7.18
CA THR A 190 -12.39 -11.76 -6.58
C THR A 190 -11.20 -12.64 -6.98
N LEU A 191 -10.80 -12.62 -8.25
CA LEU A 191 -9.63 -13.36 -8.74
C LEU A 191 -8.33 -12.87 -8.10
N LEU A 192 -8.17 -11.57 -7.86
CA LEU A 192 -7.04 -11.03 -7.11
C LEU A 192 -6.95 -11.66 -5.72
N LEU A 193 -8.07 -11.74 -4.98
CA LEU A 193 -8.06 -12.33 -3.64
C LEU A 193 -7.67 -13.81 -3.66
N VAL A 194 -8.14 -14.55 -4.67
CA VAL A 194 -7.76 -15.96 -4.89
C VAL A 194 -6.28 -16.09 -5.19
N HIS A 195 -5.75 -15.28 -6.11
CA HIS A 195 -4.34 -15.31 -6.47
C HIS A 195 -3.43 -14.94 -5.29
N ARG A 196 -3.77 -13.93 -4.51
CA ARG A 196 -3.02 -13.58 -3.29
C ARG A 196 -2.96 -14.76 -2.31
N SER A 197 -4.09 -15.44 -2.14
CA SER A 197 -4.24 -16.61 -1.26
C SER A 197 -3.46 -17.83 -1.76
N SER A 198 -3.36 -18.05 -3.08
CA SER A 198 -2.57 -19.15 -3.65
C SER A 198 -1.06 -18.99 -3.42
N LEU A 199 -0.59 -17.75 -3.29
CA LEU A 199 0.79 -17.41 -2.94
C LEU A 199 1.06 -17.45 -1.42
N ASN A 200 0.05 -17.80 -0.60
CA ASN A 200 0.09 -17.76 0.87
C ASN A 200 0.48 -16.38 1.44
N ILE A 201 0.14 -15.31 0.71
CA ILE A 201 0.41 -13.93 1.12
C ILE A 201 -0.80 -13.39 1.90
N CYS A 202 -0.54 -12.98 3.14
CA CYS A 202 -1.54 -12.33 3.98
C CYS A 202 -1.35 -10.82 4.02
N ASN A 203 -2.46 -10.09 4.03
CA ASN A 203 -2.50 -8.68 4.36
C ASN A 203 -3.46 -8.47 5.53
N SER A 204 -2.93 -7.94 6.64
CA SER A 204 -3.73 -7.74 7.86
C SER A 204 -4.65 -6.52 7.80
N ASP A 205 -4.60 -5.70 6.75
CA ASP A 205 -5.47 -4.52 6.60
C ASP A 205 -6.67 -4.82 5.68
N PRO A 206 -7.89 -4.97 6.22
CA PRO A 206 -9.08 -5.34 5.45
C PRO A 206 -9.75 -4.14 4.75
N ASN A 207 -9.12 -2.97 4.65
CA ASN A 207 -9.76 -1.77 4.11
C ASN A 207 -9.84 -1.75 2.57
N LEU A 208 -11.04 -1.97 2.01
CA LEU A 208 -11.23 -2.00 0.55
C LEU A 208 -10.88 -0.69 -0.17
N GLY A 209 -11.51 0.42 0.24
CA GLY A 209 -11.44 1.68 -0.50
C GLY A 209 -10.01 2.22 -0.74
N PRO A 210 -9.19 2.39 0.31
CA PRO A 210 -7.84 2.94 0.14
C PRO A 210 -6.80 1.92 -0.35
N ASN A 211 -7.04 0.61 -0.16
CA ASN A 211 -6.01 -0.40 -0.39
C ASN A 211 -6.12 -1.07 -1.76
N PHE A 212 -7.19 -0.83 -2.51
CA PHE A 212 -7.39 -1.43 -3.82
C PHE A 212 -7.74 -0.38 -4.87
N GLY A 213 -7.57 -0.77 -6.13
CA GLY A 213 -7.99 -0.02 -7.29
C GLY A 213 -8.01 -0.90 -8.52
N PHE A 214 -8.14 -0.27 -9.68
CA PHE A 214 -8.17 -0.94 -10.97
C PHE A 214 -7.26 -0.26 -11.97
N LEU A 215 -6.40 -1.04 -12.62
CA LEU A 215 -5.71 -0.65 -13.83
C LEU A 215 -6.58 -1.11 -14.99
N GLU A 216 -7.29 -0.18 -15.62
CA GLU A 216 -8.36 -0.49 -16.58
C GLU A 216 -9.45 -1.35 -15.93
N GLU A 217 -9.44 -2.66 -16.18
CA GLU A 217 -10.38 -3.64 -15.60
C GLU A 217 -9.69 -4.70 -14.71
N GLU A 218 -8.37 -4.61 -14.57
CA GLU A 218 -7.58 -5.48 -13.70
C GLU A 218 -7.53 -4.91 -12.28
N ALA A 219 -7.95 -5.69 -11.28
CA ALA A 219 -7.86 -5.31 -9.89
C ALA A 219 -6.40 -5.25 -9.45
N VAL A 220 -6.09 -4.26 -8.62
CA VAL A 220 -4.74 -4.02 -8.11
C VAL A 220 -4.80 -3.73 -6.63
N GLU A 221 -3.95 -4.39 -5.85
CA GLU A 221 -3.74 -4.09 -4.44
C GLU A 221 -2.66 -3.02 -4.27
N LEU A 222 -3.10 -1.84 -3.81
CA LEU A 222 -2.28 -0.65 -3.64
C LEU A 222 -1.45 -0.68 -2.36
N ASP A 223 -2.03 -1.13 -1.24
CA ASP A 223 -1.36 -1.12 0.06
C ASP A 223 -0.98 -2.53 0.51
N PHE A 224 0.18 -2.97 0.03
CA PHE A 224 0.82 -4.20 0.47
C PHE A 224 1.80 -4.00 1.63
N GLY A 225 1.72 -2.89 2.38
CA GLY A 225 2.67 -2.54 3.45
C GLY A 225 2.70 -3.49 4.65
N ASN A 226 1.75 -4.44 4.73
CA ASN A 226 1.66 -5.48 5.75
C ASN A 226 1.71 -6.91 5.18
N TYR A 227 2.19 -7.09 3.95
CA TYR A 227 2.39 -8.41 3.38
C TYR A 227 3.35 -9.26 4.21
N HIS A 228 2.95 -10.50 4.44
CA HIS A 228 3.78 -11.54 5.05
C HIS A 228 3.32 -12.91 4.56
N ILE A 229 4.24 -13.86 4.49
CA ILE A 229 3.94 -15.25 4.15
C ILE A 229 3.47 -15.97 5.40
N ILE A 230 2.44 -16.79 5.24
CA ILE A 230 1.97 -17.71 6.28
C ILE A 230 2.04 -19.16 5.76
N PRO A 231 2.09 -20.16 6.65
CA PRO A 231 1.85 -21.53 6.25
C PRO A 231 0.48 -21.67 5.56
N ARG A 232 0.38 -22.60 4.61
CA ARG A 232 -0.89 -22.92 3.94
C ARG A 232 -1.88 -23.49 4.97
N ASP A 233 -2.78 -22.63 5.45
CA ASP A 233 -3.88 -22.98 6.32
C ASP A 233 -5.19 -22.62 5.61
N PRO A 234 -5.95 -23.61 5.16
CA PRO A 234 -7.12 -23.30 4.39
C PRO A 234 -8.25 -22.59 5.12
N LYS A 235 -8.44 -22.89 6.41
CA LYS A 235 -9.45 -22.21 7.22
C LYS A 235 -9.13 -20.72 7.28
N ARG A 236 -7.87 -20.39 7.55
CA ARG A 236 -7.41 -19.00 7.56
C ARG A 236 -7.53 -18.32 6.20
N ARG A 237 -7.25 -19.01 5.10
CA ARG A 237 -7.43 -18.47 3.73
C ARG A 237 -8.88 -18.09 3.46
N ILE A 238 -9.82 -18.97 3.82
CA ILE A 238 -11.26 -18.69 3.71
C ILE A 238 -11.63 -17.49 4.58
N GLU A 239 -11.19 -17.44 5.84
CA GLU A 239 -11.48 -16.32 6.74
C GLU A 239 -10.95 -14.97 6.22
N GLU A 240 -9.77 -14.93 5.61
CA GLU A 240 -9.21 -13.68 5.04
C GLU A 240 -9.94 -13.26 3.77
N TYR A 241 -10.27 -14.21 2.90
CA TYR A 241 -11.08 -13.97 1.72
C TYR A 241 -12.46 -13.42 2.11
N ASP A 242 -13.12 -14.05 3.06
CA ASP A 242 -14.45 -13.68 3.53
C ASP A 242 -14.49 -12.29 4.14
N LYS A 243 -13.50 -11.92 4.96
CA LYS A 243 -13.43 -10.57 5.56
C LYS A 243 -13.45 -9.45 4.51
N LEU A 244 -12.81 -9.64 3.36
CA LEU A 244 -12.81 -8.66 2.27
C LEU A 244 -14.09 -8.76 1.43
N MET A 245 -14.58 -9.97 1.18
CA MET A 245 -15.81 -10.20 0.43
C MET A 245 -17.05 -9.68 1.17
N ASP A 246 -17.14 -9.84 2.48
CA ASP A 246 -18.24 -9.30 3.30
C ASP A 246 -18.33 -7.78 3.15
N ARG A 247 -17.18 -7.09 3.26
CA ARG A 247 -17.10 -5.64 3.05
C ARG A 247 -17.44 -5.24 1.61
N PHE A 248 -17.15 -6.09 0.64
CA PHE A 248 -17.44 -5.81 -0.75
C PHE A 248 -18.93 -6.00 -1.03
N GLU A 249 -19.54 -7.04 -0.49
CA GLU A 249 -20.99 -7.27 -0.52
C GLU A 249 -21.75 -6.12 0.15
N GLU A 250 -21.32 -5.67 1.34
CA GLU A 250 -21.90 -4.49 2.00
C GLU A 250 -21.82 -3.25 1.09
N TRP A 251 -20.71 -3.06 0.39
CA TRP A 251 -20.56 -1.94 -0.53
C TRP A 251 -21.47 -2.07 -1.75
N VAL A 252 -21.53 -3.25 -2.38
CA VAL A 252 -22.36 -3.52 -3.57
C VAL A 252 -23.84 -3.39 -3.21
N GLN A 253 -24.29 -3.97 -2.10
CA GLN A 253 -25.67 -3.87 -1.63
C GLN A 253 -26.11 -2.41 -1.44
N LYS A 254 -25.21 -1.56 -0.95
CA LYS A 254 -25.50 -0.14 -0.72
C LYS A 254 -25.49 0.72 -1.98
N ASN A 255 -24.58 0.47 -2.92
CA ASN A 255 -24.30 1.41 -4.01
C ASN A 255 -24.79 0.92 -5.38
N THR A 256 -24.81 -0.39 -5.60
CA THR A 256 -25.13 -1.04 -6.88
C THR A 256 -25.82 -2.39 -6.64
N PRO A 257 -26.96 -2.43 -5.91
CA PRO A 257 -27.61 -3.65 -5.46
C PRO A 257 -27.99 -4.62 -6.59
N GLU A 258 -28.18 -4.10 -7.81
CA GLU A 258 -28.45 -4.88 -9.02
C GLU A 258 -27.37 -5.92 -9.36
N TYR A 259 -26.13 -5.77 -8.85
CA TYR A 259 -25.03 -6.73 -9.05
C TYR A 259 -24.77 -7.63 -7.83
N LEU A 260 -25.59 -7.55 -6.77
CA LEU A 260 -25.37 -8.33 -5.55
C LEU A 260 -25.46 -9.84 -5.81
N MET A 261 -26.38 -10.28 -6.68
CA MET A 261 -26.51 -11.70 -7.00
C MET A 261 -25.32 -12.21 -7.83
N ASP A 262 -24.81 -11.42 -8.77
CA ASP A 262 -23.60 -11.76 -9.53
C ASP A 262 -22.40 -11.97 -8.58
N LEU A 263 -22.22 -11.07 -7.61
CA LEU A 263 -21.15 -11.15 -6.61
C LEU A 263 -21.29 -12.40 -5.72
N LYS A 264 -22.50 -12.68 -5.21
CA LYS A 264 -22.75 -13.85 -4.36
C LYS A 264 -22.53 -15.16 -5.11
N GLN A 265 -22.98 -15.26 -6.36
CA GLN A 265 -22.74 -16.44 -7.18
C GLN A 265 -21.24 -16.66 -7.40
N LEU A 266 -20.49 -15.60 -7.70
CA LEU A 266 -19.05 -15.69 -7.87
C LEU A 266 -18.34 -16.13 -6.59
N ARG A 267 -18.78 -15.62 -5.43
CA ARG A 267 -18.25 -16.02 -4.11
C ARG A 267 -18.47 -17.51 -3.84
N LEU A 268 -19.68 -18.01 -4.12
CA LEU A 268 -20.03 -19.43 -3.94
C LEU A 268 -19.13 -20.32 -4.81
N ASN A 269 -19.03 -20.02 -6.11
CA ASN A 269 -18.20 -20.78 -7.04
C ASN A 269 -16.73 -20.80 -6.59
N THR A 270 -16.23 -19.66 -6.09
CA THR A 270 -14.86 -19.54 -5.59
C THR A 270 -14.65 -20.39 -4.33
N ARG A 271 -15.58 -20.36 -3.37
CA ARG A 271 -15.47 -21.19 -2.16
C ARG A 271 -15.46 -22.69 -2.48
N SER A 272 -16.32 -23.15 -3.37
CA SER A 272 -16.32 -24.56 -3.80
C SER A 272 -14.97 -25.00 -4.38
N SER A 273 -14.23 -24.10 -5.05
CA SER A 273 -12.88 -24.40 -5.54
C SER A 273 -11.83 -24.52 -4.41
N TYR A 274 -11.98 -23.75 -3.32
CA TYR A 274 -11.10 -23.88 -2.14
C TYR A 274 -11.32 -25.20 -1.41
N ASP A 275 -12.57 -25.66 -1.34
CA ASP A 275 -12.93 -26.91 -0.66
C ASP A 275 -12.44 -28.13 -1.45
N ALA A 276 -12.54 -28.11 -2.78
CA ALA A 276 -12.00 -29.17 -3.66
C ALA A 276 -10.48 -29.34 -3.53
N ASP A 277 -9.76 -28.24 -3.31
CA ASP A 277 -8.32 -28.21 -3.02
C ASP A 277 -7.94 -28.88 -1.68
N HIS A 278 -8.90 -29.21 -0.80
CA HIS A 278 -8.65 -29.96 0.45
C HIS A 278 -8.78 -31.47 0.29
N GLU A 279 -9.49 -31.93 -0.74
CA GLU A 279 -9.76 -33.35 -0.96
C GLU A 279 -8.69 -34.04 -1.83
N SER A 280 -7.69 -33.30 -2.32
CA SER A 280 -6.54 -33.91 -2.99
C SER A 280 -5.68 -34.70 -1.99
N PRO A 281 -5.34 -35.99 -2.24
CA PRO A 281 -4.83 -36.89 -1.21
C PRO A 281 -3.47 -36.47 -0.68
N LYS A 282 -3.25 -36.68 0.62
CA LYS A 282 -1.91 -36.83 1.17
C LYS A 282 -1.19 -37.89 0.34
N SER A 283 -0.20 -37.50 -0.44
CA SER A 283 0.69 -38.43 -1.13
C SER A 283 1.34 -39.33 -0.07
N THR A 284 1.02 -40.61 -0.15
CA THR A 284 1.71 -41.77 0.46
C THR A 284 3.22 -41.68 0.34
#